data_AF-A0A2T0YQZ2-F1
#
_entry.id   AF-A0A2T0YQZ2-F1
#
_cell.length_a   1.000
_cell.length_b   1.000
_cell.length_c   1.000
_cell.angle_alpha   90.00
_cell.angle_beta   90.00
_cell.angle_gamma   90.00
#
_symmetry.space_group_name_H-M   'P 1'
#
loop_
_entity.id
_entity.type
_entity.pdbx_description
1 polymer ?
#
loop_
_entity_poly.entity_id
_entity_poly.type
_entity_poly.pdbx_seq_one_letter_code
_entity_poly.pdbx_strand_id
1 'polypeptide(L)'
;MSQAHHSAPPPPPEASGRPDRRRGLLVAWAAALVMGIAAGGVAIWQVSDEIYTPRHTAQEYWETISQGSGSETLGFFDPASLEAAEGDPVDSLLLDGEPLARSTEGVENLRFGEDPERRGGAVMQFDVEDESFQTQLPMESHENTLAFFPDWELTAASMSQLEIDVPGAAAGGIAQISVNGEPVNLQDDSATLRTYVPAVVEIAVDSQWLVGASRYVVVQDVGEDDDAQAHQITLELEASDAAQDVLHEEVQAYLDSCAEQQVLMPAGCPMGINTPNQVATESINWQMPDPQELTLGFDEDGWEIADTALQATIAFDSRHFHDGASLEESHLVDFDLDIEVGASGEELIIAVSGSD
;
A
#
# COMPACT_ATOMS: atom_id res chain seq x y z
N MET A 1 116.21 -60.80 9.82
CA MET A 1 116.45 -60.50 8.39
C MET A 1 115.18 -59.93 7.79
N SER A 2 115.34 -58.86 7.01
CA SER A 2 114.48 -58.44 5.89
C SER A 2 113.18 -57.64 6.15
N GLN A 3 113.33 -56.35 5.88
CA GLN A 3 112.56 -55.51 4.95
C GLN A 3 111.26 -54.81 5.37
N ALA A 4 111.21 -53.58 4.86
CA ALA A 4 110.31 -52.47 5.13
C ALA A 4 109.10 -52.43 4.19
N HIS A 5 108.04 -51.71 4.57
CA HIS A 5 107.17 -50.94 3.66
C HIS A 5 106.40 -49.82 4.38
N HIS A 6 105.94 -48.88 3.56
CA HIS A 6 105.67 -47.45 3.78
C HIS A 6 104.30 -47.04 4.36
N SER A 7 104.28 -45.84 4.97
CA SER A 7 103.28 -44.74 4.97
C SER A 7 101.82 -44.93 5.43
N ALA A 8 101.41 -44.16 6.47
CA ALA A 8 100.55 -42.95 6.39
C ALA A 8 100.17 -42.46 7.82
N PRO A 9 100.01 -41.13 8.06
CA PRO A 9 99.78 -40.55 9.40
C PRO A 9 98.29 -40.58 9.82
N PRO A 10 97.96 -40.44 11.12
CA PRO A 10 96.59 -40.52 11.61
C PRO A 10 95.85 -39.18 11.47
N PRO A 11 94.58 -39.14 11.01
CA PRO A 11 93.72 -38.00 11.26
C PRO A 11 93.00 -38.12 12.63
N PRO A 12 92.90 -37.01 13.39
CA PRO A 12 92.24 -36.90 14.68
C PRO A 12 90.70 -36.96 14.58
N PRO A 13 89.98 -37.17 15.71
CA PRO A 13 88.53 -37.42 15.72
C PRO A 13 87.70 -36.29 15.12
N GLU A 14 86.66 -36.67 14.39
CA GLU A 14 85.62 -35.77 13.88
C GLU A 14 84.96 -35.01 15.04
N ALA A 15 85.08 -33.68 15.00
CA ALA A 15 84.33 -32.80 15.88
C ALA A 15 82.85 -32.81 15.44
N SER A 16 82.00 -33.36 16.29
CA SER A 16 80.55 -33.23 16.17
C SER A 16 80.16 -31.76 16.21
N GLY A 17 79.74 -31.23 15.05
CA GLY A 17 79.23 -29.88 14.91
C GLY A 17 78.03 -29.68 15.84
N ARG A 18 78.18 -28.81 16.84
CA ARG A 18 77.07 -28.38 17.69
C ARG A 18 75.99 -27.75 16.79
N PRO A 19 74.72 -28.14 16.90
CA PRO A 19 73.66 -27.50 16.15
C PRO A 19 73.61 -26.03 16.53
N ASP A 20 73.66 -25.18 15.52
CA ASP A 20 73.73 -23.73 15.64
C ASP A 20 72.41 -23.22 16.23
N ARG A 21 72.35 -23.07 17.58
CA ARG A 21 71.15 -22.70 18.36
C ARG A 21 70.42 -21.47 17.80
N ARG A 22 71.13 -20.59 17.09
CA ARG A 22 70.58 -19.40 16.42
C ARG A 22 69.62 -19.75 15.27
N ARG A 23 69.88 -20.81 14.50
CA ARG A 23 68.99 -21.28 13.42
C ARG A 23 67.70 -21.89 13.94
N GLY A 24 67.78 -22.68 15.03
CA GLY A 24 66.60 -23.23 15.68
C GLY A 24 65.68 -22.15 16.26
N LEU A 25 66.25 -21.08 16.81
CA LEU A 25 65.48 -19.94 17.33
C LEU A 25 64.78 -19.15 16.20
N LEU A 26 65.46 -18.94 15.07
CA LEU A 26 64.88 -18.26 13.90
C LEU A 26 63.73 -19.05 13.28
N VAL A 27 63.86 -20.37 13.18
CA VAL A 27 62.78 -21.25 12.69
C VAL A 27 61.59 -21.24 13.64
N ALA A 28 61.83 -21.26 14.96
CA ALA A 28 60.76 -21.17 15.95
C ALA A 28 60.01 -19.81 15.89
N TRP A 29 60.75 -18.71 15.70
CA TRP A 29 60.14 -17.39 15.51
C TRP A 29 59.36 -17.27 14.21
N ALA A 30 59.88 -17.82 13.10
CA ALA A 30 59.17 -17.84 11.83
C ALA A 30 57.89 -18.68 11.91
N ALA A 31 57.93 -19.84 12.57
CA ALA A 31 56.75 -20.67 12.80
C ALA A 31 55.70 -19.98 13.68
N ALA A 32 56.14 -19.29 14.75
CA ALA A 32 55.23 -18.52 15.61
C ALA A 32 54.61 -17.32 14.87
N LEU A 33 55.36 -16.65 13.99
CA LEU A 33 54.84 -15.58 13.14
C LEU A 33 53.78 -16.11 12.17
N VAL A 34 54.07 -17.21 11.47
CA VAL A 34 53.11 -17.83 10.53
C VAL A 34 51.85 -18.30 11.27
N MET A 35 52.00 -18.88 12.45
CA MET A 35 50.86 -19.30 13.27
C MET A 35 50.05 -18.10 13.79
N GLY A 36 50.71 -16.98 14.14
CA GLY A 36 50.05 -15.73 14.49
C GLY A 36 49.29 -15.09 13.32
N ILE A 37 49.87 -15.11 12.11
CA ILE A 37 49.21 -14.65 10.89
C ILE A 37 48.03 -15.55 10.53
N ALA A 38 48.18 -16.87 10.65
CA ALA A 38 47.10 -17.82 10.38
C ALA A 38 45.95 -17.69 11.40
N ALA A 39 46.27 -17.57 12.69
CA ALA A 39 45.27 -17.36 13.74
C ALA A 39 44.58 -15.99 13.59
N GLY A 40 45.34 -14.94 13.26
CA GLY A 40 44.78 -13.63 12.93
C GLY A 40 43.90 -13.66 11.69
N GLY A 41 44.32 -14.38 10.64
CA GLY A 41 43.53 -14.57 9.43
C GLY A 41 42.24 -15.35 9.67
N VAL A 42 42.27 -16.40 10.49
CA VAL A 42 41.06 -17.14 10.88
C VAL A 42 40.12 -16.28 11.73
N ALA A 43 40.65 -15.49 12.67
CA ALA A 43 39.82 -14.59 13.48
C ALA A 43 39.19 -13.46 12.63
N ILE A 44 39.95 -12.87 11.71
CA ILE A 44 39.44 -11.86 10.76
C ILE A 44 38.41 -12.48 9.82
N TRP A 45 38.66 -13.69 9.32
CA TRP A 45 37.71 -14.41 8.46
C TRP A 45 36.42 -14.75 9.20
N GLN A 46 36.48 -15.20 10.46
CA GLN A 46 35.30 -15.47 11.29
C GLN A 46 34.46 -14.23 11.58
N VAL A 47 35.10 -13.07 11.79
CA VAL A 47 34.39 -11.80 12.01
C VAL A 47 33.83 -11.24 10.69
N SER A 48 34.54 -11.46 9.58
CA SER A 48 34.07 -11.08 8.24
C SER A 48 32.80 -11.84 7.84
N ASP A 49 32.72 -13.14 8.17
CA ASP A 49 31.58 -14.02 7.86
C ASP A 49 30.30 -13.68 8.66
N GLU A 50 30.39 -12.90 9.73
CA GLU A 50 29.24 -12.57 10.60
C GLU A 50 28.80 -11.10 10.49
N ILE A 51 29.72 -10.18 10.14
CA ILE A 51 29.42 -8.75 10.04
C ILE A 51 29.19 -8.30 8.59
N TYR A 52 29.93 -8.82 7.60
CA TYR A 52 29.85 -8.35 6.21
C TYR A 52 28.96 -9.26 5.36
N THR A 53 27.72 -9.42 5.82
CA THR A 53 26.71 -10.29 5.17
C THR A 53 25.57 -9.45 4.60
N PRO A 54 24.92 -9.90 3.52
CA PRO A 54 23.70 -9.26 3.00
C PRO A 54 22.64 -9.07 4.09
N ARG A 55 22.57 -10.03 5.02
CA ARG A 55 21.67 -10.01 6.17
C ARG A 55 21.89 -8.79 7.08
N HIS A 56 23.15 -8.39 7.31
CA HIS A 56 23.44 -7.24 8.17
C HIS A 56 23.06 -5.93 7.49
N THR A 57 23.43 -5.75 6.22
CA THR A 57 23.02 -4.60 5.40
C THR A 57 21.50 -4.46 5.36
N ALA A 58 20.76 -5.56 5.21
CA ALA A 58 19.30 -5.54 5.25
C ALA A 58 18.72 -5.08 6.60
N GLN A 59 19.37 -5.42 7.72
CA GLN A 59 18.94 -4.98 9.06
C GLN A 59 19.16 -3.47 9.24
N GLU A 60 20.33 -2.97 8.84
CA GLU A 60 20.65 -1.55 8.92
C GLU A 60 19.72 -0.74 8.01
N TYR A 61 19.53 -1.20 6.76
CA TYR A 61 18.58 -0.62 5.83
C TYR A 61 17.16 -0.54 6.43
N TRP A 62 16.66 -1.64 7.00
CA TRP A 62 15.34 -1.67 7.65
C TRP A 62 15.25 -0.65 8.80
N GLU A 63 16.29 -0.58 9.64
CA GLU A 63 16.35 0.37 10.74
C GLU A 63 16.30 1.83 10.23
N THR A 64 16.97 2.14 9.13
CA THR A 64 16.96 3.48 8.53
C THR A 64 15.60 3.86 7.93
N ILE A 65 14.96 2.96 7.16
CA ILE A 65 13.62 3.25 6.61
C ILE A 65 12.58 3.37 7.73
N SER A 66 12.70 2.58 8.81
CA SER A 66 11.79 2.68 9.95
C SER A 66 11.91 4.00 10.73
N GLN A 67 13.05 4.66 10.61
CA GLN A 67 13.28 5.99 11.18
C GLN A 67 12.88 7.13 10.22
N GLY A 68 12.41 6.82 9.02
CA GLY A 68 12.10 7.81 8.00
C GLY A 68 13.34 8.55 7.48
N SER A 69 14.53 7.95 7.58
CA SER A 69 15.79 8.62 7.23
C SER A 69 16.20 8.34 5.78
N GLY A 70 15.43 8.85 4.83
CA GLY A 70 15.59 8.60 3.40
C GLY A 70 16.98 8.93 2.84
N SER A 71 17.58 10.04 3.29
CA SER A 71 18.93 10.41 2.88
C SER A 71 20.02 9.41 3.32
N GLU A 72 19.82 8.74 4.44
CA GLU A 72 20.70 7.65 4.90
C GLU A 72 20.36 6.35 4.17
N THR A 73 19.07 6.11 3.88
CA THR A 73 18.61 4.95 3.10
C THR A 73 19.27 4.91 1.72
N LEU A 74 19.40 6.06 1.06
CA LEU A 74 20.09 6.17 -0.23
C LEU A 74 21.56 5.71 -0.17
N GLY A 75 22.19 5.76 1.01
CA GLY A 75 23.56 5.30 1.22
C GLY A 75 23.75 3.79 1.08
N PHE A 76 22.67 3.01 1.11
CA PHE A 76 22.71 1.57 0.89
C PHE A 76 22.62 1.18 -0.59
N PHE A 77 22.29 2.10 -1.50
CA PHE A 77 22.11 1.81 -2.93
C PHE A 77 23.38 2.11 -3.74
N ASP A 78 23.63 1.31 -4.77
CA ASP A 78 24.69 1.61 -5.75
C ASP A 78 24.35 2.92 -6.51
N PRO A 79 25.33 3.84 -6.71
CA PRO A 79 25.09 5.11 -7.39
C PRO A 79 24.47 5.00 -8.79
N ALA A 80 24.80 3.95 -9.57
CA ALA A 80 24.22 3.78 -10.89
C ALA A 80 22.73 3.37 -10.82
N SER A 81 22.33 2.66 -9.75
CA SER A 81 20.92 2.38 -9.45
C SER A 81 20.12 3.65 -9.15
N LEU A 82 20.73 4.63 -8.49
CA LEU A 82 20.11 5.93 -8.21
C LEU A 82 19.97 6.78 -9.49
N GLU A 83 21.01 6.83 -10.33
CA GLU A 83 20.97 7.55 -11.60
C GLU A 83 19.89 7.00 -12.55
N ALA A 84 19.66 5.68 -12.53
CA ALA A 84 18.57 5.05 -13.28
C ALA A 84 17.18 5.44 -12.74
N ALA A 85 17.04 5.62 -11.42
CA ALA A 85 15.79 6.01 -10.78
C ALA A 85 15.46 7.50 -10.95
N GLU A 86 16.45 8.38 -11.07
CA GLU A 86 16.26 9.84 -11.29
C GLU A 86 15.69 10.20 -12.67
N GLY A 87 15.71 9.27 -13.64
CA GLY A 87 15.28 9.51 -15.01
C GLY A 87 13.77 9.61 -15.23
N ASP A 88 12.96 9.21 -14.24
CA ASP A 88 11.49 9.17 -14.31
C ASP A 88 10.89 10.22 -13.36
N PRO A 89 10.05 11.17 -13.84
CA PRO A 89 9.43 12.18 -12.98
C PRO A 89 8.34 11.57 -12.08
N VAL A 90 8.78 10.84 -11.06
CA VAL A 90 7.94 10.17 -10.06
C VAL A 90 8.07 10.92 -8.73
N ASP A 91 6.97 11.04 -7.99
CA ASP A 91 7.00 11.68 -6.68
C ASP A 91 7.83 10.85 -5.68
N SER A 92 8.65 11.54 -4.89
CA SER A 92 9.58 10.97 -3.90
C SER A 92 9.03 11.01 -2.48
N LEU A 93 7.74 11.32 -2.31
CA LEU A 93 7.06 11.45 -1.02
C LEU A 93 7.34 10.30 -0.05
N LEU A 94 7.31 9.05 -0.53
CA LEU A 94 7.49 7.85 0.30
C LEU A 94 8.96 7.47 0.50
N LEU A 95 9.91 8.30 0.05
CA LEU A 95 11.34 8.01 0.13
C LEU A 95 12.04 8.73 1.29
N ASP A 96 11.36 9.58 2.05
CA ASP A 96 11.95 10.30 3.18
C ASP A 96 10.90 10.73 4.22
N GLY A 97 11.36 11.01 5.44
CA GLY A 97 10.54 11.58 6.50
C GLY A 97 9.43 10.68 7.03
N GLU A 98 8.36 11.32 7.50
CA GLU A 98 7.24 10.64 8.15
C GLU A 98 6.50 9.63 7.24
N PRO A 99 6.23 9.91 5.95
CA PRO A 99 5.56 8.93 5.07
C PRO A 99 6.38 7.65 4.89
N LEU A 100 7.72 7.76 4.89
CA LEU A 100 8.64 6.61 4.89
C LEU A 100 8.61 5.86 6.21
N ALA A 101 8.68 6.54 7.36
CA ALA A 101 8.59 5.88 8.66
C ALA A 101 7.28 5.09 8.79
N ARG A 102 6.15 5.72 8.40
CA ARG A 102 4.83 5.08 8.38
C ARG A 102 4.74 3.89 7.45
N SER A 103 5.55 3.82 6.40
CA SER A 103 5.56 2.64 5.52
C SER A 103 6.09 1.38 6.20
N THR A 104 6.73 1.51 7.36
CA THR A 104 7.17 0.37 8.16
C THR A 104 6.25 0.06 9.33
N GLU A 105 5.27 0.91 9.60
CA GLU A 105 4.31 0.70 10.69
C GLU A 105 3.42 -0.51 10.39
N GLY A 106 3.06 -1.26 11.44
CA GLY A 106 2.28 -2.48 11.30
C GLY A 106 3.07 -3.71 10.83
N VAL A 107 4.35 -3.56 10.47
CA VAL A 107 5.24 -4.70 10.17
C VAL A 107 5.69 -5.38 11.46
N GLU A 108 5.32 -6.65 11.62
CA GLU A 108 5.59 -7.46 12.79
C GLU A 108 6.38 -8.73 12.45
N ASN A 109 6.86 -9.44 13.49
CA ASN A 109 7.53 -10.75 13.38
C ASN A 109 8.69 -10.81 12.37
N LEU A 110 9.39 -9.69 12.19
CA LEU A 110 10.46 -9.53 11.22
C LEU A 110 11.60 -10.56 11.39
N ARG A 111 11.97 -11.21 10.29
CA ARG A 111 13.07 -12.18 10.21
C ARG A 111 13.90 -11.96 8.96
N PHE A 112 15.21 -12.00 9.13
CA PHE A 112 16.17 -11.86 8.04
C PHE A 112 16.86 -13.20 7.73
N GLY A 113 16.73 -13.63 6.48
CA GLY A 113 17.38 -14.79 5.90
C GLY A 113 18.37 -14.39 4.81
N GLU A 114 19.03 -15.41 4.26
CA GLU A 114 19.82 -15.29 3.03
C GLU A 114 19.10 -16.09 1.95
N ASP A 115 19.13 -15.63 0.70
CA ASP A 115 18.60 -16.39 -0.42
C ASP A 115 19.52 -17.61 -0.69
N PRO A 116 19.04 -18.86 -0.50
CA PRO A 116 19.86 -20.05 -0.76
C PRO A 116 20.06 -20.33 -2.26
N GLU A 117 19.24 -19.75 -3.14
CA GLU A 117 19.27 -19.93 -4.59
C GLU A 117 20.08 -18.83 -5.30
N ARG A 118 19.98 -17.57 -4.85
CA ARG A 118 20.80 -16.44 -5.32
C ARG A 118 21.82 -16.03 -4.26
N ARG A 119 23.11 -16.24 -4.54
CA ARG A 119 24.24 -15.94 -3.65
C ARG A 119 24.50 -14.43 -3.40
N GLY A 120 23.52 -13.56 -3.63
CA GLY A 120 23.72 -12.11 -3.74
C GLY A 120 22.65 -11.24 -3.08
N GLY A 121 21.85 -11.72 -2.13
CA GLY A 121 20.83 -10.85 -1.52
C GLY A 121 20.33 -11.35 -0.17
N ALA A 122 19.60 -10.47 0.51
CA ALA A 122 18.90 -10.82 1.74
C ALA A 122 17.44 -11.15 1.45
N VAL A 123 16.86 -12.03 2.27
CA VAL A 123 15.42 -12.31 2.27
C VAL A 123 14.85 -11.79 3.56
N MET A 124 13.73 -11.08 3.47
CA MET A 124 13.01 -10.60 4.63
C MET A 124 11.63 -11.24 4.69
N GLN A 125 11.25 -11.75 5.85
CA GLN A 125 9.95 -12.33 6.14
C GLN A 125 9.32 -11.55 7.29
N PHE A 126 8.05 -11.20 7.14
CA PHE A 126 7.35 -10.35 8.10
C PHE A 126 5.85 -10.57 8.01
N ASP A 127 5.12 -10.10 9.01
CA ASP A 127 3.67 -10.15 9.02
C ASP A 127 3.09 -8.73 9.01
N VAL A 128 1.99 -8.52 8.28
CA VAL A 128 1.16 -7.31 8.31
C VAL A 128 -0.28 -7.78 8.49
N GLU A 129 -0.96 -7.30 9.54
CA GLU A 129 -2.34 -7.71 9.87
C GLU A 129 -2.59 -9.24 9.85
N ASP A 130 -1.70 -10.00 10.48
CA ASP A 130 -1.74 -11.47 10.55
C ASP A 130 -1.54 -12.20 9.19
N GLU A 131 -1.24 -11.48 8.10
CA GLU A 131 -0.82 -12.06 6.82
C GLU A 131 0.71 -12.05 6.69
N SER A 132 1.30 -13.18 6.28
CA SER A 132 2.75 -13.34 6.15
C SER A 132 3.24 -12.98 4.75
N PHE A 133 4.19 -12.06 4.69
CA PHE A 133 4.84 -11.61 3.46
C PHE A 133 6.31 -12.01 3.43
N GLN A 134 6.85 -12.09 2.22
CA GLN A 134 8.26 -12.30 1.96
C GLN A 134 8.69 -11.32 0.88
N THR A 135 9.82 -10.65 1.09
CA THR A 135 10.45 -9.81 0.08
C THR A 135 11.92 -10.15 -0.08
N GLN A 136 12.43 -10.01 -1.29
CA GLN A 136 13.86 -10.06 -1.55
C GLN A 136 14.46 -8.65 -1.54
N LEU A 137 15.70 -8.57 -1.08
CA LEU A 137 16.53 -7.38 -1.20
C LEU A 137 17.74 -7.76 -2.05
N PRO A 138 17.66 -7.59 -3.39
CA PRO A 138 18.77 -7.85 -4.29
C PRO A 138 19.94 -6.91 -4.00
N MET A 139 21.14 -7.47 -3.93
CA MET A 139 22.35 -6.73 -3.61
C MET A 139 23.51 -7.11 -4.53
N GLU A 140 24.45 -6.19 -4.70
CA GLU A 140 25.72 -6.46 -5.34
C GLU A 140 26.84 -6.31 -4.32
N SER A 141 27.83 -7.21 -4.39
CA SER A 141 29.02 -7.15 -3.54
C SER A 141 30.12 -6.41 -4.29
N HIS A 142 30.55 -5.27 -3.76
CA HIS A 142 31.70 -4.54 -4.27
C HIS A 142 32.97 -4.95 -3.52
N GLU A 143 34.05 -5.19 -4.28
CA GLU A 143 35.37 -5.45 -3.69
C GLU A 143 35.91 -4.16 -3.07
N ASN A 144 35.94 -4.08 -1.74
CA ASN A 144 36.48 -2.91 -1.08
C ASN A 144 38.02 -2.85 -1.16
N THR A 145 38.60 -1.68 -0.86
CA THR A 145 40.05 -1.43 -0.98
C THR A 145 40.91 -2.34 -0.09
N LEU A 146 40.30 -3.05 0.87
CA LEU A 146 40.96 -3.99 1.76
C LEU A 146 40.77 -5.45 1.36
N ALA A 147 40.06 -5.80 0.27
CA ALA A 147 39.95 -7.16 -0.31
C ALA A 147 39.49 -8.30 0.64
N PHE A 148 39.07 -7.99 1.86
CA PHE A 148 38.69 -8.98 2.89
C PHE A 148 37.31 -8.75 3.51
N PHE A 149 36.63 -7.66 3.14
CA PHE A 149 35.28 -7.33 3.61
C PHE A 149 34.44 -6.91 2.40
N PRO A 150 33.50 -7.73 1.92
CA PRO A 150 32.59 -7.30 0.87
C PRO A 150 31.69 -6.18 1.39
N ASP A 151 31.54 -5.11 0.62
CA ASP A 151 30.52 -4.08 0.87
C ASP A 151 29.31 -4.43 0.00
N TRP A 152 28.16 -4.66 0.64
CA TRP A 152 26.92 -5.03 -0.04
C TRP A 152 26.06 -3.80 -0.24
N GLU A 153 25.65 -3.55 -1.47
CA GLU A 153 24.81 -2.42 -1.86
C GLU A 153 23.54 -2.95 -2.52
N LEU A 154 22.39 -2.35 -2.21
CA LEU A 154 21.10 -2.64 -2.80
C LEU A 154 21.07 -2.20 -4.27
N THR A 155 20.40 -2.99 -5.10
CA THR A 155 20.14 -2.63 -6.49
C THR A 155 18.85 -1.80 -6.61
N ALA A 156 18.62 -1.21 -7.78
CA ALA A 156 17.40 -0.47 -8.09
C ALA A 156 16.10 -1.27 -7.87
N ALA A 157 16.16 -2.61 -7.92
CA ALA A 157 15.00 -3.48 -7.66
C ALA A 157 14.54 -3.49 -6.19
N SER A 158 15.29 -2.86 -5.27
CA SER A 158 14.80 -2.58 -3.90
C SER A 158 14.02 -1.25 -3.80
N MET A 159 13.76 -0.60 -4.94
CA MET A 159 12.83 0.52 -5.08
C MET A 159 11.73 0.14 -6.07
N SER A 160 10.48 0.37 -5.68
CA SER A 160 9.32 0.08 -6.52
C SER A 160 8.60 1.36 -6.91
N GLN A 161 7.98 1.33 -8.09
CA GLN A 161 7.04 2.36 -8.55
C GLN A 161 5.63 1.93 -8.18
N LEU A 162 4.83 2.89 -7.72
CA LEU A 162 3.42 2.69 -7.39
C LEU A 162 2.59 3.54 -8.35
N GLU A 163 1.68 2.89 -9.06
CA GLU A 163 0.63 3.52 -9.85
C GLU A 163 -0.67 3.38 -9.06
N ILE A 164 -1.16 4.51 -8.54
CA ILE A 164 -2.38 4.58 -7.75
C ILE A 164 -3.48 5.12 -8.66
N ASP A 165 -4.48 4.30 -8.94
CA ASP A 165 -5.68 4.67 -9.68
C ASP A 165 -6.84 4.91 -8.71
N VAL A 166 -7.56 6.02 -8.91
CA VAL A 166 -8.73 6.40 -8.12
C VAL A 166 -9.89 6.66 -9.09
N PRO A 167 -10.57 5.60 -9.57
CA PRO A 167 -11.62 5.74 -10.57
C PRO A 167 -12.71 6.71 -10.11
N GLY A 168 -13.13 7.61 -11.02
CA GLY A 168 -14.16 8.60 -10.72
C GLY A 168 -13.69 9.81 -9.88
N ALA A 169 -12.42 9.91 -9.50
CA ALA A 169 -11.91 11.00 -8.68
C ALA A 169 -12.22 12.39 -9.27
N ALA A 170 -11.95 12.61 -10.56
CA ALA A 170 -12.23 13.87 -11.24
C ALA A 170 -13.73 14.20 -11.28
N ALA A 171 -14.59 13.19 -11.47
CA ALA A 171 -16.05 13.35 -11.45
C ALA A 171 -16.56 13.68 -10.03
N GLY A 172 -15.94 13.09 -9.01
CA GLY A 172 -16.18 13.33 -7.60
C GLY A 172 -15.57 14.62 -7.03
N GLY A 173 -14.79 15.36 -7.84
CA GLY A 173 -14.09 16.57 -7.40
C GLY A 173 -12.90 16.28 -6.46
N ILE A 174 -12.40 15.05 -6.45
CA ILE A 174 -11.23 14.62 -5.68
C ILE A 174 -9.97 14.92 -6.48
N ALA A 175 -9.24 15.96 -6.09
CA ALA A 175 -7.95 16.32 -6.70
C ALA A 175 -6.73 15.84 -5.89
N GLN A 176 -6.96 15.36 -4.67
CA GLN A 176 -5.91 15.00 -3.74
C GLN A 176 -6.34 13.82 -2.89
N ILE A 177 -5.42 12.88 -2.71
CA ILE A 177 -5.54 11.73 -1.81
C ILE A 177 -4.53 11.86 -0.67
N SER A 178 -4.75 11.12 0.40
CA SER A 178 -3.79 10.95 1.49
C SER A 178 -3.03 9.65 1.28
N VAL A 179 -1.70 9.70 1.18
CA VAL A 179 -0.84 8.51 1.12
C VAL A 179 0.10 8.51 2.31
N ASN A 180 0.05 7.47 3.13
CA ASN A 180 0.71 7.41 4.44
C ASN A 180 0.54 8.73 5.22
N GLY A 181 -0.70 9.24 5.19
CA GLY A 181 -1.17 10.50 5.78
C GLY A 181 -0.40 11.76 5.42
N GLU A 182 0.16 11.82 4.21
CA GLU A 182 0.59 13.06 3.57
C GLU A 182 -0.18 13.25 2.24
N PRO A 183 -0.60 14.47 1.90
CA PRO A 183 -1.33 14.76 0.67
C PRO A 183 -0.53 14.50 -0.61
N VAL A 184 -1.16 13.80 -1.56
CA VAL A 184 -0.68 13.57 -2.94
C VAL A 184 -1.72 14.10 -3.92
N ASN A 185 -1.31 14.96 -4.83
CA ASN A 185 -2.21 15.46 -5.88
C ASN A 185 -2.37 14.40 -6.98
N LEU A 186 -3.60 14.19 -7.41
CA LEU A 186 -3.90 13.36 -8.56
C LEU A 186 -3.63 14.15 -9.85
N GLN A 187 -3.17 13.43 -10.87
CA GLN A 187 -3.15 13.86 -12.26
C GLN A 187 -4.30 13.13 -12.95
N ASP A 188 -5.35 13.87 -13.30
CA ASP A 188 -6.65 13.29 -13.66
C ASP A 188 -7.16 12.41 -12.51
N ASP A 189 -7.11 11.09 -12.66
CA ASP A 189 -7.61 10.10 -11.69
C ASP A 189 -6.48 9.24 -11.08
N SER A 190 -5.21 9.57 -11.30
CA SER A 190 -4.10 8.73 -10.84
C SER A 190 -2.92 9.51 -10.25
N ALA A 191 -2.10 8.81 -9.47
CA ALA A 191 -0.83 9.30 -8.94
C ALA A 191 0.26 8.25 -9.09
N THR A 192 1.48 8.71 -9.34
CA THR A 192 2.64 7.84 -9.48
C THR A 192 3.68 8.20 -8.43
N LEU A 193 3.99 7.25 -7.55
CA LEU A 193 4.92 7.42 -6.44
C LEU A 193 6.06 6.40 -6.53
N ARG A 194 7.15 6.68 -5.82
CA ARG A 194 8.25 5.73 -5.62
C ARG A 194 8.38 5.41 -4.14
N THR A 195 8.61 4.14 -3.83
CA THR A 195 8.83 3.66 -2.46
C THR A 195 9.99 2.69 -2.38
N TYR A 196 10.54 2.54 -1.18
CA TYR A 196 11.45 1.46 -0.83
C TYR A 196 10.70 0.16 -0.56
N VAL A 197 11.41 -0.96 -0.69
CA VAL A 197 10.86 -2.29 -0.44
C VAL A 197 11.38 -2.88 0.89
N PRO A 198 10.52 -3.49 1.73
CA PRO A 198 9.07 -3.44 1.62
C PRO A 198 8.52 -2.12 2.17
N ALA A 199 7.27 -1.85 1.82
CA ALA A 199 6.52 -0.73 2.33
C ALA A 199 5.05 -1.11 2.50
N VAL A 200 4.44 -0.66 3.58
CA VAL A 200 3.00 -0.60 3.75
C VAL A 200 2.54 0.77 3.25
N VAL A 201 1.61 0.77 2.31
CA VAL A 201 1.08 1.99 1.69
C VAL A 201 -0.39 2.07 2.03
N GLU A 202 -0.74 3.04 2.86
CA GLU A 202 -2.11 3.39 3.23
C GLU A 202 -2.57 4.56 2.38
N ILE A 203 -3.66 4.36 1.67
CA ILE A 203 -4.23 5.35 0.76
C ILE A 203 -5.64 5.64 1.24
N ALA A 204 -5.99 6.91 1.37
CA ALA A 204 -7.31 7.32 1.81
C ALA A 204 -7.81 8.58 1.11
N VAL A 205 -9.11 8.63 0.91
CA VAL A 205 -9.89 9.85 0.64
C VAL A 205 -10.87 10.01 1.79
N ASP A 206 -10.81 11.16 2.44
CA ASP A 206 -11.72 11.55 3.53
C ASP A 206 -12.26 12.94 3.21
N SER A 207 -13.26 12.98 2.32
CA SER A 207 -13.96 14.20 1.94
C SER A 207 -15.36 14.23 2.54
N GLN A 208 -16.03 15.37 2.44
CA GLN A 208 -17.39 15.50 2.96
C GLN A 208 -18.37 14.53 2.26
N TRP A 209 -18.17 14.26 0.97
CA TRP A 209 -19.15 13.53 0.14
C TRP A 209 -18.68 12.14 -0.28
N LEU A 210 -17.37 11.97 -0.43
CA LEU A 210 -16.75 10.72 -0.86
C LEU A 210 -15.69 10.28 0.14
N VAL A 211 -15.69 8.99 0.43
CA VAL A 211 -14.73 8.33 1.31
C VAL A 211 -14.16 7.11 0.60
N GLY A 212 -12.94 6.72 0.97
CA GLY A 212 -12.33 5.50 0.47
C GLY A 212 -11.05 5.22 1.24
N ALA A 213 -10.74 3.95 1.48
CA ALA A 213 -9.49 3.56 2.12
C ALA A 213 -8.99 2.23 1.54
N SER A 214 -7.68 2.16 1.28
CA SER A 214 -7.02 0.96 0.81
C SER A 214 -5.64 0.85 1.47
N ARG A 215 -5.21 -0.38 1.73
CA ARG A 215 -3.87 -0.69 2.22
C ARG A 215 -3.22 -1.71 1.30
N TYR A 216 -1.97 -1.44 0.93
CA TYR A 216 -1.20 -2.31 0.06
C TYR A 216 0.19 -2.58 0.64
N VAL A 217 0.67 -3.82 0.53
CA VAL A 217 2.02 -4.21 0.94
C VAL A 217 2.89 -4.39 -0.29
N VAL A 218 3.90 -3.53 -0.42
CA VAL A 218 4.87 -3.53 -1.50
C VAL A 218 5.98 -4.51 -1.14
N VAL A 219 6.19 -5.52 -1.97
CA VAL A 219 7.26 -6.52 -1.86
C VAL A 219 7.91 -6.74 -3.21
N GLN A 220 9.16 -7.17 -3.20
CA GLN A 220 9.87 -7.62 -4.39
C GLN A 220 9.75 -9.15 -4.50
N ASP A 221 9.13 -9.61 -5.58
CA ASP A 221 8.76 -11.01 -5.78
C ASP A 221 9.94 -11.95 -6.06
N VAL A 222 9.75 -13.24 -5.75
CA VAL A 222 10.76 -14.30 -5.97
C VAL A 222 10.66 -14.88 -7.37
N GLY A 223 11.14 -14.17 -8.39
CA GLY A 223 11.18 -14.75 -9.74
C GLY A 223 11.39 -13.81 -10.92
N GLU A 224 11.19 -12.51 -10.75
CA GLU A 224 11.30 -11.54 -11.85
C GLU A 224 12.72 -10.96 -11.97
N ASP A 225 13.07 -10.55 -13.19
CA ASP A 225 14.38 -9.96 -13.53
C ASP A 225 14.67 -8.74 -12.62
N ASP A 226 15.95 -8.34 -12.48
CA ASP A 226 16.47 -7.25 -11.62
C ASP A 226 15.91 -5.82 -11.94
N ASP A 227 14.81 -5.73 -12.68
CA ASP A 227 14.14 -4.48 -13.02
C ASP A 227 13.16 -4.06 -11.90
N ALA A 228 13.04 -2.74 -11.70
CA ALA A 228 12.10 -2.16 -10.75
C ALA A 228 10.66 -2.53 -11.13
N GLN A 229 9.90 -3.11 -10.20
CA GLN A 229 8.51 -3.48 -10.42
C GLN A 229 7.59 -2.25 -10.26
N ALA A 230 6.59 -2.17 -11.14
CA ALA A 230 5.48 -1.24 -11.01
C ALA A 230 4.28 -1.97 -10.39
N HIS A 231 3.81 -1.49 -9.24
CA HIS A 231 2.62 -2.00 -8.58
C HIS A 231 1.42 -1.11 -8.92
N GLN A 232 0.32 -1.73 -9.33
CA GLN A 232 -0.96 -1.06 -9.58
C GLN A 232 -1.84 -1.21 -8.35
N ILE A 233 -2.33 -0.09 -7.82
CA ILE A 233 -3.18 -0.02 -6.65
C ILE A 233 -4.44 0.76 -7.03
N THR A 234 -5.61 0.15 -6.83
CA THR A 234 -6.89 0.83 -7.07
C THR A 234 -7.51 1.23 -5.73
N LEU A 235 -7.93 2.48 -5.61
CA LEU A 235 -8.74 2.99 -4.51
C LEU A 235 -10.16 3.25 -5.00
N GLU A 236 -11.10 2.45 -4.51
CA GLU A 236 -12.53 2.67 -4.76
C GLU A 236 -13.07 3.77 -3.83
N LEU A 237 -13.94 4.62 -4.37
CA LEU A 237 -14.61 5.69 -3.65
C LEU A 237 -16.07 5.31 -3.41
N GLU A 238 -16.59 5.67 -2.25
CA GLU A 238 -17.96 5.42 -1.83
C GLU A 238 -18.60 6.72 -1.33
N ALA A 239 -19.93 6.81 -1.43
CA ALA A 239 -20.68 7.91 -0.83
C ALA A 239 -20.51 7.90 0.69
N SER A 240 -20.25 9.07 1.28
CA SER A 240 -20.18 9.21 2.73
C SER A 240 -21.57 9.16 3.38
N ASP A 241 -21.61 8.88 4.69
CA ASP A 241 -22.83 8.99 5.48
C ASP A 241 -23.47 10.40 5.36
N ALA A 242 -22.65 11.45 5.24
CA ALA A 242 -23.14 12.82 5.07
C ALA A 242 -23.80 13.04 3.70
N ALA A 243 -23.28 12.43 2.63
CA ALA A 243 -23.92 12.48 1.32
C ALA A 243 -25.26 11.71 1.33
N GLN A 244 -25.28 10.56 2.01
CA GLN A 244 -26.47 9.74 2.20
C GLN A 244 -27.57 10.50 2.97
N ASP A 245 -27.20 11.21 4.04
CA ASP A 245 -28.13 12.03 4.83
C ASP A 245 -28.77 13.15 3.98
N VAL A 246 -27.98 13.81 3.13
CA VAL A 246 -28.49 14.87 2.23
C VAL A 246 -29.46 14.30 1.21
N LEU A 247 -29.20 13.10 0.66
CA LEU A 247 -30.16 12.40 -0.21
C LEU A 247 -31.49 12.17 0.51
N HIS A 248 -31.44 11.64 1.73
CA HIS A 248 -32.65 11.36 2.50
C HIS A 248 -33.43 12.62 2.83
N GLU A 249 -32.76 13.72 3.19
CA GLU A 249 -33.40 15.01 3.48
C GLU A 249 -34.12 15.59 2.25
N GLU A 250 -33.45 15.62 1.09
CA GLU A 250 -34.02 16.17 -0.15
C GLU A 250 -35.19 15.33 -0.67
N VAL A 251 -35.07 14.00 -0.63
CA VAL A 251 -36.18 13.11 -1.02
C VAL A 251 -37.36 13.24 -0.04
N GLN A 252 -37.10 13.31 1.27
CA GLN A 252 -38.15 13.52 2.27
C GLN A 252 -38.89 14.84 2.00
N ALA A 253 -38.15 15.93 1.78
CA ALA A 253 -38.73 17.24 1.51
C ALA A 253 -39.60 17.23 0.24
N TYR A 254 -39.15 16.56 -0.81
CA TYR A 254 -39.91 16.38 -2.05
C TYR A 254 -41.22 15.60 -1.80
N LEU A 255 -41.14 14.43 -1.14
CA LEU A 255 -42.28 13.59 -0.84
C LEU A 255 -43.30 14.28 0.08
N ASP A 256 -42.84 15.01 1.09
CA ASP A 256 -43.68 15.80 1.98
C ASP A 256 -44.44 16.90 1.22
N SER A 257 -43.77 17.59 0.29
CA SER A 257 -44.41 18.61 -0.55
C SER A 257 -45.55 18.04 -1.41
N CYS A 258 -45.45 16.76 -1.79
CA CYS A 258 -46.50 16.03 -2.48
C CYS A 258 -47.64 15.63 -1.54
N ALA A 259 -47.31 15.19 -0.31
CA ALA A 259 -48.29 14.77 0.68
C ALA A 259 -49.18 15.92 1.17
N GLU A 260 -48.63 17.13 1.23
CA GLU A 260 -49.36 18.36 1.62
C GLU A 260 -50.48 18.73 0.64
N GLN A 261 -50.41 18.26 -0.61
CA GLN A 261 -51.43 18.51 -1.62
C GLN A 261 -52.61 17.57 -1.40
N GLN A 262 -53.71 18.08 -0.84
CA GLN A 262 -54.95 17.35 -0.61
C GLN A 262 -55.75 17.08 -1.91
N VAL A 263 -55.14 16.42 -2.89
CA VAL A 263 -55.69 16.05 -4.19
C VAL A 263 -55.28 14.63 -4.57
N LEU A 264 -56.06 13.97 -5.42
CA LEU A 264 -55.77 12.60 -5.86
C LEU A 264 -54.62 12.49 -6.86
N MET A 265 -54.27 13.61 -7.51
CA MET A 265 -53.16 13.73 -8.45
C MET A 265 -52.44 15.04 -8.16
N PRO A 266 -51.51 15.03 -7.19
CA PRO A 266 -50.69 16.20 -6.87
C PRO A 266 -49.89 16.69 -8.08
N ALA A 267 -49.75 18.01 -8.21
CA ALA A 267 -48.98 18.59 -9.30
C ALA A 267 -47.48 18.46 -9.02
N GLY A 268 -46.72 18.01 -10.03
CA GLY A 268 -45.27 17.83 -9.92
C GLY A 268 -44.83 16.59 -9.15
N CYS A 269 -45.74 15.64 -8.94
CA CYS A 269 -45.50 14.42 -8.17
C CYS A 269 -45.78 13.18 -9.04
N PRO A 270 -45.00 12.09 -8.91
CA PRO A 270 -45.09 10.89 -9.76
C PRO A 270 -46.30 9.99 -9.46
N MET A 271 -46.97 10.21 -8.34
CA MET A 271 -48.06 9.37 -7.85
C MET A 271 -49.43 10.03 -8.05
N GLY A 272 -50.42 9.19 -8.35
CA GLY A 272 -51.81 9.62 -8.43
C GLY A 272 -52.78 8.48 -8.64
N ILE A 273 -54.04 8.71 -8.28
CA ILE A 273 -55.12 7.73 -8.45
C ILE A 273 -56.32 8.36 -9.14
N ASN A 274 -57.02 7.57 -9.96
CA ASN A 274 -58.28 7.94 -10.56
C ASN A 274 -59.43 7.13 -9.96
N THR A 275 -60.54 7.81 -9.67
CA THR A 275 -61.78 7.15 -9.20
C THR A 275 -62.98 7.77 -9.90
N PRO A 276 -64.00 6.97 -10.28
CA PRO A 276 -65.26 7.51 -10.80
C PRO A 276 -66.15 8.12 -9.70
N ASN A 277 -65.82 7.92 -8.42
CA ASN A 277 -66.60 8.36 -7.27
C ASN A 277 -66.41 9.86 -6.98
N GLN A 278 -67.37 10.46 -6.28
CA GLN A 278 -67.25 11.84 -5.82
C GLN A 278 -66.44 11.88 -4.51
N VAL A 279 -65.22 12.40 -4.57
CA VAL A 279 -64.30 12.47 -3.42
C VAL A 279 -64.56 13.69 -2.53
N ALA A 280 -64.46 13.50 -1.22
CA ALA A 280 -64.41 14.58 -0.23
C ALA A 280 -62.95 15.04 -0.09
N THR A 281 -62.59 16.15 -0.74
CA THR A 281 -61.20 16.60 -0.86
C THR A 281 -60.49 16.79 0.48
N GLU A 282 -61.22 17.22 1.51
CA GLU A 282 -60.71 17.43 2.87
C GLU A 282 -60.31 16.15 3.61
N SER A 283 -60.75 14.99 3.11
CA SER A 283 -60.42 13.67 3.68
C SER A 283 -59.21 13.02 3.02
N ILE A 284 -58.69 13.61 1.93
CA ILE A 284 -57.55 13.07 1.20
C ILE A 284 -56.30 13.18 2.08
N ASN A 285 -55.69 12.03 2.35
CA ASN A 285 -54.47 11.92 3.12
C ASN A 285 -53.49 10.97 2.42
N TRP A 286 -52.35 11.50 2.01
CA TRP A 286 -51.22 10.72 1.53
C TRP A 286 -50.27 10.36 2.68
N GLN A 287 -49.75 9.14 2.67
CA GLN A 287 -48.66 8.68 3.51
C GLN A 287 -47.53 8.23 2.58
N MET A 288 -46.40 8.92 2.68
CA MET A 288 -45.22 8.66 1.86
C MET A 288 -44.34 7.59 2.52
N PRO A 289 -43.58 6.83 1.72
CA PRO A 289 -42.58 5.91 2.24
C PRO A 289 -41.42 6.67 2.90
N ASP A 290 -40.65 5.96 3.73
CA ASP A 290 -39.45 6.48 4.36
C ASP A 290 -38.27 6.40 3.36
N PRO A 291 -37.55 7.50 3.08
CA PRO A 291 -36.45 7.49 2.11
C PRO A 291 -35.21 6.74 2.60
N GLN A 292 -35.15 6.29 3.87
CA GLN A 292 -34.00 5.57 4.42
C GLN A 292 -33.66 4.26 3.69
N GLU A 293 -34.59 3.71 2.90
CA GLU A 293 -34.31 2.53 2.07
C GLU A 293 -33.48 2.86 0.81
N LEU A 294 -33.43 4.13 0.40
CA LEU A 294 -32.62 4.58 -0.75
C LEU A 294 -31.15 4.63 -0.36
N THR A 295 -30.30 4.01 -1.18
CA THR A 295 -28.85 4.01 -0.99
C THR A 295 -28.17 4.80 -2.10
N LEU A 296 -27.31 5.74 -1.72
CA LEU A 296 -26.45 6.51 -2.60
C LEU A 296 -25.13 5.75 -2.79
N GLY A 297 -24.81 5.42 -4.04
CA GLY A 297 -23.53 4.86 -4.45
C GLY A 297 -22.69 5.88 -5.20
N PHE A 298 -21.42 5.54 -5.36
CA PHE A 298 -20.49 6.26 -6.21
C PHE A 298 -19.52 5.25 -6.84
N ASP A 299 -19.21 5.42 -8.12
CA ASP A 299 -18.28 4.57 -8.86
C ASP A 299 -17.49 5.36 -9.92
N GLU A 300 -16.87 4.63 -10.87
CA GLU A 300 -16.11 5.24 -11.98
C GLU A 300 -16.96 6.09 -12.94
N ASP A 301 -18.26 5.78 -13.06
CA ASP A 301 -19.23 6.49 -13.91
C ASP A 301 -19.88 7.67 -13.15
N GLY A 302 -19.81 7.68 -11.82
CA GLY A 302 -20.17 8.79 -10.95
C GLY A 302 -21.18 8.42 -9.87
N TRP A 303 -22.09 9.34 -9.56
CA TRP A 303 -23.12 9.10 -8.55
C TRP A 303 -24.22 8.17 -9.09
N GLU A 304 -24.63 7.21 -8.28
CA GLU A 304 -25.75 6.31 -8.59
C GLU A 304 -26.66 6.14 -7.38
N ILE A 305 -27.94 5.81 -7.60
CA ILE A 305 -28.89 5.51 -6.53
C ILE A 305 -29.50 4.15 -6.79
N ALA A 306 -29.40 3.27 -5.79
CA ALA A 306 -30.01 1.97 -5.84
C ALA A 306 -31.50 2.04 -5.48
N ASP A 307 -32.34 1.39 -6.30
CA ASP A 307 -33.76 1.12 -6.06
C ASP A 307 -34.63 2.38 -5.82
N THR A 308 -34.97 3.09 -6.90
CA THR A 308 -35.83 4.30 -6.84
C THR A 308 -37.33 4.00 -6.87
N ALA A 309 -37.72 2.72 -6.84
CA ALA A 309 -39.11 2.30 -6.86
C ALA A 309 -39.71 2.36 -5.46
N LEU A 310 -40.76 3.16 -5.29
CA LEU A 310 -41.36 3.48 -4.00
C LEU A 310 -42.87 3.26 -4.01
N GLN A 311 -43.46 3.14 -2.82
CA GLN A 311 -44.90 2.93 -2.66
C GLN A 311 -45.49 3.89 -1.63
N ALA A 312 -46.49 4.67 -2.04
CA ALA A 312 -47.26 5.55 -1.17
C ALA A 312 -48.63 4.93 -0.85
N THR A 313 -49.20 5.30 0.30
CA THR A 313 -50.58 4.97 0.66
C THR A 313 -51.45 6.21 0.58
N ILE A 314 -52.58 6.13 -0.12
CA ILE A 314 -53.61 7.17 -0.10
C ILE A 314 -54.86 6.65 0.61
N ALA A 315 -55.46 7.48 1.47
CA ALA A 315 -56.77 7.25 2.06
C ALA A 315 -57.68 8.46 1.84
N PHE A 316 -58.95 8.21 1.51
CA PHE A 316 -59.96 9.26 1.33
C PHE A 316 -61.39 8.72 1.44
N ASP A 317 -62.31 9.60 1.81
CA ASP A 317 -63.75 9.36 1.77
C ASP A 317 -64.29 9.70 0.39
N SER A 318 -65.17 8.84 -0.13
CA SER A 318 -65.85 9.06 -1.40
C SER A 318 -67.34 8.73 -1.32
N ARG A 319 -68.09 9.22 -2.30
CA ARG A 319 -69.48 8.84 -2.52
C ARG A 319 -69.61 8.16 -3.87
N HIS A 320 -70.18 6.97 -3.85
CA HIS A 320 -70.36 6.17 -5.04
C HIS A 320 -71.26 6.89 -6.05
N PHE A 321 -70.82 6.94 -7.31
CA PHE A 321 -71.42 7.81 -8.33
C PHE A 321 -72.88 7.46 -8.66
N HIS A 322 -73.29 6.20 -8.52
CA HIS A 322 -74.61 5.73 -8.97
C HIS A 322 -75.69 5.72 -7.88
N ASP A 323 -75.35 5.31 -6.66
CA ASP A 323 -76.30 5.11 -5.55
C ASP A 323 -76.09 6.10 -4.39
N GLY A 324 -75.01 6.88 -4.41
CA GLY A 324 -74.68 7.89 -3.41
C GLY A 324 -74.24 7.30 -2.06
N ALA A 325 -73.91 6.01 -2.00
CA ALA A 325 -73.39 5.40 -0.78
C ALA A 325 -72.02 5.99 -0.41
N SER A 326 -71.79 6.25 0.88
CA SER A 326 -70.48 6.64 1.40
C SER A 326 -69.53 5.45 1.40
N LEU A 327 -68.29 5.70 0.98
CA LEU A 327 -67.19 4.75 0.94
C LEU A 327 -65.97 5.36 1.62
N GLU A 328 -65.22 4.53 2.34
CA GLU A 328 -63.86 4.82 2.80
C GLU A 328 -62.92 4.02 1.90
N GLU A 329 -62.03 4.70 1.18
CA GLU A 329 -61.11 4.09 0.23
C GLU A 329 -59.68 4.21 0.73
N SER A 330 -58.89 3.14 0.56
CA SER A 330 -57.45 3.13 0.83
C SER A 330 -56.75 2.31 -0.26
N HIS A 331 -55.71 2.90 -0.86
CA HIS A 331 -55.01 2.32 -2.00
C HIS A 331 -53.49 2.47 -1.82
N LEU A 332 -52.76 1.47 -2.32
CA LEU A 332 -51.31 1.54 -2.50
C LEU A 332 -51.03 2.02 -3.92
N VAL A 333 -50.09 2.94 -4.07
CA VAL A 333 -49.71 3.54 -5.35
C VAL A 333 -48.20 3.40 -5.49
N ASP A 334 -47.78 2.57 -6.43
CA ASP A 334 -46.37 2.43 -6.82
C ASP A 334 -45.98 3.61 -7.71
N PHE A 335 -44.77 4.12 -7.52
CA PHE A 335 -44.18 5.19 -8.31
C PHE A 335 -42.66 5.10 -8.30
N ASP A 336 -42.02 5.70 -9.29
CA ASP A 336 -40.57 5.73 -9.39
C ASP A 336 -40.09 7.19 -9.33
N LEU A 337 -38.92 7.38 -8.70
CA LEU A 337 -38.24 8.68 -8.66
C LEU A 337 -37.12 8.72 -9.69
N ASP A 338 -36.97 9.90 -10.30
CA ASP A 338 -35.81 10.29 -11.08
C ASP A 338 -34.99 11.25 -10.21
N ILE A 339 -33.78 10.82 -9.84
CA ILE A 339 -32.91 11.55 -8.92
C ILE A 339 -31.55 11.77 -9.58
N GLU A 340 -31.19 13.04 -9.78
CA GLU A 340 -29.89 13.44 -10.30
C GLU A 340 -29.03 13.97 -9.17
N VAL A 341 -27.80 13.46 -9.05
CA VAL A 341 -26.83 13.86 -8.02
C VAL A 341 -25.59 14.45 -8.69
N GLY A 342 -25.11 15.56 -8.16
CA GLY A 342 -23.85 16.16 -8.58
C GLY A 342 -23.17 16.91 -7.45
N ALA A 343 -21.85 16.97 -7.48
CA ALA A 343 -21.05 17.76 -6.53
C ALA A 343 -20.51 19.02 -7.21
N SER A 344 -20.62 20.17 -6.54
CA SER A 344 -20.03 21.44 -6.98
C SER A 344 -19.27 22.10 -5.83
N GLY A 345 -17.97 21.86 -5.77
CA GLY A 345 -17.13 22.35 -4.67
C GLY A 345 -17.54 21.72 -3.34
N GLU A 346 -18.07 22.53 -2.43
CA GLU A 346 -18.50 22.10 -1.09
C GLU A 346 -20.01 21.77 -1.02
N GLU A 347 -20.73 21.81 -2.14
CA GLU A 347 -22.18 21.58 -2.18
C GLU A 347 -22.50 20.29 -2.94
N LEU A 348 -23.31 19.44 -2.33
CA LEU A 348 -23.94 18.29 -2.98
C LEU A 348 -25.33 18.73 -3.45
N ILE A 349 -25.56 18.68 -4.77
CA ILE A 349 -26.82 19.08 -5.40
C ILE A 349 -27.57 17.80 -5.75
N ILE A 350 -28.79 17.69 -5.20
CA ILE A 350 -29.69 16.58 -5.47
C ILE A 350 -30.98 17.15 -6.06
N ALA A 351 -31.31 16.74 -7.27
CA ALA A 351 -32.56 17.10 -7.93
C ALA A 351 -33.48 15.88 -7.92
N VAL A 352 -34.62 15.99 -7.25
CA VAL A 352 -35.62 14.92 -7.17
C VAL A 352 -36.81 15.28 -8.05
N SER A 353 -37.21 14.37 -8.93
CA SER A 353 -38.40 14.49 -9.74
C SER A 353 -39.11 13.16 -9.92
N GLY A 354 -40.33 13.20 -10.45
CA GLY A 354 -41.06 11.99 -10.79
C GLY A 354 -40.65 11.48 -12.16
N SER A 355 -40.44 10.16 -12.30
CA SER A 355 -40.26 9.55 -13.62
C SER A 355 -41.61 9.43 -14.34
N ASP A 356 -41.64 9.74 -15.65
CA ASP A 356 -42.85 9.69 -16.51
C ASP A 356 -43.38 8.27 -16.80
#